data_AF-A0A067LHE8-F1
#
_entry.id   AF-A0A067LHE8-F1
#
_cell.length_a   1.000
_cell.length_b   1.000
_cell.length_c   1.000
_cell.angle_alpha   90.00
_cell.angle_beta   90.00
_cell.angle_gamma   90.00
#
_symmetry.space_group_name_H-M   'P 1'
#
loop_
_entity.id
_entity.type
_entity.pdbx_description
1 polymer ?
#
loop_
_entity_poly.entity_id
_entity_poly.type
_entity_poly.pdbx_seq_one_letter_code
_entity_poly.pdbx_strand_id
1 'polypeptide(L)'
;MVRKLEDIWFGSLRHVLLGELSNHNHLDSVLKKLKCNLKSKCKVDINESFLKVTLGAGRCALDGEVCVSDLLSLRKGCFIGKALYSDGKTHEDNKSEGVRKLPDLAIQLLSEAVNELEEDSVNREPVILVLDSEVQMLPWENLPVLRNQEVYRMPSVGSICLTLDRSCNHQEQIGRIVSAFPVIDPLDAFYLLNPSGDLSSTQVEFENWFRDQNFEGKAGCAPTAEELTLALKSHDLFLYFGHGSGMHNLMC
;
A
#
# COMPACT_ATOMS: atom_id res chain seq x y z
N MET A 1 5.77 -4.68 -17.04
CA MET A 1 6.01 -3.25 -16.80
C MET A 1 6.16 -2.96 -15.29
N VAL A 2 5.13 -3.24 -14.48
CA VAL A 2 5.12 -2.92 -13.05
C VAL A 2 6.26 -3.56 -12.23
N ARG A 3 6.65 -4.81 -12.52
CA ARG A 3 7.85 -5.44 -11.91
C ARG A 3 9.13 -4.65 -12.17
N LYS A 4 9.38 -4.24 -13.41
CA LYS A 4 10.56 -3.42 -13.76
C LYS A 4 10.54 -2.07 -13.04
N LEU A 5 9.35 -1.47 -12.87
CA LEU A 5 9.20 -0.23 -12.11
C LEU A 5 9.62 -0.46 -10.65
N GLU A 6 9.09 -1.51 -10.01
CA GLU A 6 9.45 -1.88 -8.65
C GLU A 6 10.97 -2.11 -8.51
N ASP A 7 11.54 -2.94 -9.38
CA ASP A 7 12.95 -3.31 -9.35
C ASP A 7 13.90 -2.12 -9.54
N ILE A 8 13.57 -1.21 -10.48
CA ILE A 8 14.44 -0.08 -10.84
C ILE A 8 14.28 1.07 -9.84
N TRP A 9 13.05 1.38 -9.42
CA TRP A 9 12.78 2.57 -8.60
C TRP A 9 13.00 2.28 -7.11
N PHE A 10 12.59 1.11 -6.65
CA PHE A 10 12.62 0.74 -5.24
C PHE A 10 13.66 -0.33 -4.96
N GLY A 11 13.80 -1.33 -5.83
CA GLY A 11 14.76 -2.42 -5.66
C GLY A 11 14.60 -3.11 -4.31
N SER A 12 15.67 -3.08 -3.51
CA SER A 12 15.68 -3.61 -2.14
C SER A 12 14.78 -2.85 -1.16
N LEU A 13 14.45 -1.57 -1.45
CA LEU A 13 13.63 -0.71 -0.60
C LEU A 13 12.13 -0.81 -0.88
N ARG A 14 11.67 -1.68 -1.77
CA ARG A 14 10.23 -1.84 -2.10
C ARG A 14 9.36 -2.05 -0.86
N HIS A 15 9.91 -2.69 0.17
CA HIS A 15 9.23 -2.96 1.44
C HIS A 15 8.93 -1.70 2.26
N VAL A 16 9.58 -0.56 1.98
CA VAL A 16 9.23 0.75 2.56
C VAL A 16 7.77 1.09 2.30
N LEU A 17 7.23 0.65 1.18
CA LEU A 17 5.83 0.86 0.81
C LEU A 17 4.83 0.10 1.70
N LEU A 18 5.28 -0.89 2.47
CA LEU A 18 4.43 -1.71 3.32
C LEU A 18 4.21 -1.14 4.73
N GLY A 19 4.99 -0.13 5.13
CA GLY A 19 4.95 0.39 6.51
C GLY A 19 5.40 -0.62 7.58
N GLU A 20 5.07 -0.30 8.83
CA GLU A 20 5.41 -1.11 10.02
C GLU A 20 4.42 -2.26 10.25
N LEU A 21 4.83 -3.27 11.02
CA LEU A 21 3.95 -4.36 11.45
C LEU A 21 3.17 -3.96 12.71
N SER A 22 1.91 -4.42 12.80
CA SER A 22 1.02 -4.15 13.93
C SER A 22 1.33 -5.01 15.18
N ASN A 23 2.19 -6.02 15.08
CA ASN A 23 2.53 -6.90 16.22
C ASN A 23 3.84 -6.47 16.90
N HIS A 24 3.71 -5.73 18.00
CA HIS A 24 4.81 -4.88 18.50
C HIS A 24 5.81 -5.57 19.43
N ASN A 25 5.38 -6.49 20.30
CA ASN A 25 6.23 -6.89 21.43
C ASN A 25 7.40 -7.80 21.03
N HIS A 26 7.14 -8.81 20.21
CA HIS A 26 8.18 -9.74 19.77
C HIS A 26 9.13 -9.07 18.76
N LEU A 27 8.57 -8.34 17.79
CA LEU A 27 9.29 -7.57 16.80
C LEU A 27 10.27 -6.57 17.44
N ASP A 28 9.81 -5.76 18.39
CA ASP A 28 10.65 -4.77 19.05
C ASP A 28 11.82 -5.40 19.82
N SER A 29 11.64 -6.58 20.40
CA SER A 29 12.70 -7.32 21.09
C SER A 29 13.79 -7.78 20.12
N VAL A 30 13.39 -8.42 19.01
CA VAL A 30 14.31 -8.89 17.96
C VAL A 30 15.05 -7.72 17.33
N LEU A 31 14.35 -6.62 17.06
CA LEU A 31 14.93 -5.40 16.48
C LEU A 31 15.96 -4.75 17.40
N LYS A 32 15.66 -4.63 18.70
CA LYS A 32 16.62 -4.09 19.69
C LYS A 32 17.86 -4.96 19.76
N LYS A 33 17.70 -6.27 19.81
CA LYS A 33 18.81 -7.25 19.80
C LYS A 33 19.66 -7.12 18.54
N LEU A 34 19.02 -7.05 17.36
CA LEU A 34 19.72 -6.89 16.09
C LEU A 34 20.47 -5.55 16.01
N LYS A 35 19.83 -4.44 16.37
CA LYS A 35 20.45 -3.10 16.38
C LYS A 35 21.69 -3.08 17.28
N CYS A 36 21.59 -3.65 18.48
CA CYS A 36 22.73 -3.79 19.39
C CYS A 36 23.86 -4.64 18.79
N ASN A 37 23.53 -5.77 18.16
CA ASN A 37 24.51 -6.65 17.51
C ASN A 37 25.18 -5.98 16.31
N LEU A 38 24.43 -5.29 15.44
CA LEU A 38 24.99 -4.56 14.30
C LEU A 38 25.91 -3.42 14.77
N LYS A 39 25.54 -2.72 15.83
CA LYS A 39 26.35 -1.64 16.41
C LYS A 39 27.63 -2.17 17.06
N SER A 40 27.54 -3.23 17.87
CA SER A 40 28.71 -3.75 18.59
C SER A 40 29.63 -4.61 17.72
N LYS A 41 29.07 -5.50 16.90
CA LYS A 41 29.84 -6.49 16.11
C LYS A 41 30.23 -5.99 14.72
N CYS A 42 29.37 -5.19 14.09
CA CYS A 42 29.59 -4.70 12.71
C CYS A 42 29.98 -3.22 12.65
N LYS A 43 29.93 -2.48 13.78
CA LYS A 43 30.12 -1.02 13.82
C LYS A 43 29.18 -0.25 12.88
N VAL A 44 27.97 -0.79 12.67
CA VAL A 44 26.92 -0.18 11.85
C VAL A 44 25.83 0.35 12.76
N ASP A 45 25.53 1.65 12.65
CA ASP A 45 24.41 2.28 13.36
C ASP A 45 23.26 2.49 12.36
N ILE A 46 22.20 1.68 12.49
CA ILE A 46 21.03 1.72 11.59
C ILE A 46 19.85 2.33 12.33
N ASN A 47 19.06 3.14 11.61
CA ASN A 47 17.81 3.67 12.11
C ASN A 47 16.81 2.55 12.41
N GLU A 48 16.14 2.64 13.55
CA GLU A 48 15.22 1.61 14.04
C GLU A 48 13.97 1.47 13.18
N SER A 49 13.39 2.58 12.71
CA SER A 49 12.24 2.55 11.79
C SER A 49 12.61 1.88 10.46
N PHE A 50 13.84 2.05 9.99
CA PHE A 50 14.30 1.36 8.79
C PHE A 50 14.43 -0.14 9.00
N LEU A 51 14.98 -0.57 10.15
CA LEU A 51 15.00 -1.99 10.54
C LEU A 51 13.59 -2.56 10.68
N LYS A 52 12.66 -1.82 11.28
CA LYS A 52 11.24 -2.21 11.42
C LYS A 52 10.61 -2.54 10.07
N VAL A 53 10.79 -1.66 9.09
CA VAL A 53 10.16 -1.84 7.79
C VAL A 53 10.84 -2.92 6.95
N THR A 54 12.17 -3.00 6.99
CA THR A 54 12.92 -4.03 6.24
C THR A 54 12.71 -5.44 6.79
N LEU A 55 12.66 -5.61 8.12
CA LEU A 55 12.42 -6.92 8.75
C LEU A 55 10.95 -7.29 8.79
N GLY A 56 10.06 -6.30 8.87
CA GLY A 56 8.63 -6.52 8.82
C GLY A 56 8.17 -7.16 7.51
N ALA A 57 8.95 -7.02 6.43
CA ALA A 57 8.69 -7.70 5.17
C ALA A 57 9.04 -9.20 5.15
N GLY A 58 9.54 -9.75 6.26
CA GLY A 58 9.79 -11.18 6.44
C GLY A 58 10.79 -11.74 5.42
N ARG A 59 10.66 -13.03 5.10
CA ARG A 59 11.56 -13.74 4.17
C ARG A 59 11.56 -13.12 2.75
N CYS A 60 10.46 -12.49 2.33
CA CYS A 60 10.35 -11.81 1.02
C CYS A 60 11.34 -10.63 0.86
N ALA A 61 11.81 -10.03 1.97
CA ALA A 61 12.84 -8.99 1.95
C ALA A 61 14.25 -9.53 1.73
N LEU A 62 14.52 -10.77 2.13
CA LEU A 62 15.85 -11.36 2.14
C LEU A 62 16.12 -12.32 0.97
N ASP A 63 15.29 -12.30 -0.08
CA ASP A 63 15.46 -13.12 -1.29
C ASP A 63 16.72 -12.75 -2.13
N GLY A 64 17.74 -12.12 -1.53
CA GLY A 64 19.06 -11.98 -2.13
C GLY A 64 20.07 -11.23 -1.25
N GLU A 65 21.35 -11.53 -1.45
CA GLU A 65 22.53 -10.81 -0.93
C GLU A 65 22.49 -9.29 -1.22
N VAL A 66 21.69 -8.88 -2.22
CA VAL A 66 21.49 -7.49 -2.67
C VAL A 66 20.79 -6.64 -1.61
N CYS A 67 19.77 -7.16 -0.92
CA CYS A 67 19.04 -6.37 0.08
C CYS A 67 19.94 -6.00 1.27
N VAL A 68 20.77 -6.94 1.73
CA VAL A 68 21.68 -6.70 2.84
C VAL A 68 22.84 -5.78 2.44
N SER A 69 23.38 -5.95 1.23
CA SER A 69 24.43 -5.06 0.71
C SER A 69 23.95 -3.61 0.61
N ASP A 70 22.70 -3.40 0.16
CA ASP A 70 22.10 -2.07 0.10
C ASP A 70 21.84 -1.50 1.51
N LEU A 71 21.34 -2.33 2.44
CA LEU A 71 21.20 -2.00 3.87
C LEU A 71 22.53 -1.55 4.50
N LEU A 72 23.64 -2.21 4.17
CA LEU A 72 24.96 -1.89 4.70
C LEU A 72 25.60 -0.67 4.01
N SER A 73 25.20 -0.37 2.78
CA SER A 73 25.64 0.82 2.04
C SER A 73 25.07 2.13 2.62
N LEU A 74 24.06 2.06 3.49
CA LEU A 74 23.43 3.19 4.21
C LEU A 74 24.36 3.89 5.23
N ARG A 75 25.61 3.44 5.38
CA ARG A 75 26.63 3.97 6.30
C ARG A 75 26.87 5.49 6.21
N LYS A 76 26.36 6.17 5.17
CA LYS A 76 26.52 7.63 4.96
C LYS A 76 25.22 8.44 5.06
N GLY A 77 24.10 7.84 5.47
CA GLY A 77 22.84 8.57 5.67
C GLY A 77 22.17 9.09 4.40
N CYS A 78 22.59 8.63 3.22
CA CYS A 78 22.01 9.00 1.94
C CYS A 78 21.80 7.74 1.09
N PHE A 79 20.55 7.45 0.74
CA PHE A 79 20.23 6.50 -0.32
C PHE A 79 20.14 7.28 -1.62
N ILE A 80 21.17 7.21 -2.46
CA ILE A 80 21.05 7.63 -3.85
C ILE A 80 20.57 6.38 -4.57
N GLY A 81 19.28 6.35 -4.94
CA GLY A 81 18.77 5.33 -5.85
C GLY A 81 19.74 5.20 -7.02
N LYS A 82 20.12 3.97 -7.38
CA LYS A 82 21.04 3.73 -8.49
C LYS A 82 20.40 4.30 -9.77
N ALA A 83 20.68 5.56 -10.05
CA ALA A 83 20.40 6.16 -11.34
C ALA A 83 21.26 5.38 -12.34
N LEU A 84 20.61 4.56 -13.17
CA LEU A 84 21.19 3.99 -14.38
C LEU A 84 21.46 5.13 -15.36
N TYR A 85 22.41 6.00 -15.03
CA TYR A 85 23.11 6.81 -16.01
C TYR A 85 24.55 6.35 -15.99
N SER A 86 24.87 5.58 -17.02
CA SER A 86 26.23 5.39 -17.49
C SER A 86 26.82 6.77 -17.77
N ASP A 87 27.67 7.27 -16.88
CA ASP A 87 28.74 8.15 -17.30
C ASP A 87 30.04 7.66 -16.65
N GLY A 88 31.00 7.36 -17.52
CA GLY A 88 32.16 6.56 -17.20
C GLY A 88 33.20 7.37 -16.46
N LYS A 89 33.40 7.05 -15.17
CA LYS A 89 34.74 7.09 -14.55
C LYS A 89 34.85 5.98 -13.50
N THR A 90 35.35 4.83 -13.95
CA THR A 90 35.98 3.84 -13.09
C THR A 90 37.21 4.47 -12.46
N HIS A 91 37.10 4.96 -11.23
CA HIS A 91 38.25 5.07 -10.36
C HIS A 91 38.47 3.69 -9.74
N GLU A 92 39.45 2.96 -10.30
CA GLU A 92 40.03 1.78 -9.68
C GLU A 92 40.64 2.19 -8.33
N ASP A 93 39.98 1.81 -7.24
CA ASP A 93 40.61 1.81 -5.92
C ASP A 93 41.15 0.41 -5.63
N ASN A 94 42.47 0.35 -5.52
CA ASN A 94 43.25 -0.85 -5.29
C ASN A 94 43.01 -1.44 -3.89
N LYS A 95 42.77 -2.76 -3.87
CA LYS A 95 43.08 -3.74 -2.81
C LYS A 95 43.01 -3.29 -1.35
N SER A 96 42.00 -3.79 -0.63
CA SER A 96 42.24 -4.31 0.73
C SER A 96 41.57 -5.68 0.91
N GLU A 97 42.42 -6.68 1.10
CA GLU A 97 42.10 -8.09 1.28
C GLU A 97 41.73 -8.36 2.76
N GLY A 98 40.69 -7.65 3.23
CA GLY A 98 40.21 -7.72 4.62
C GLY A 98 38.72 -7.39 4.81
N VAL A 99 38.01 -6.98 3.76
CA VAL A 99 36.65 -6.40 3.85
C VAL A 99 35.54 -7.44 3.72
N ARG A 100 35.84 -8.69 3.33
CA ARG A 100 34.79 -9.72 3.08
C ARG A 100 34.07 -10.23 4.33
N LYS A 101 34.64 -10.12 5.54
CA LYS A 101 34.06 -10.74 6.77
C LYS A 101 32.93 -9.96 7.43
N LEU A 102 32.88 -8.65 7.23
CA LEU A 102 31.91 -7.76 7.90
C LEU A 102 30.50 -7.82 7.26
N PRO A 103 30.37 -7.88 5.92
CA PRO A 103 29.09 -8.16 5.26
C PRO A 103 28.51 -9.51 5.66
N ASP A 104 29.33 -10.56 5.68
CA ASP A 104 28.90 -11.93 6.01
C ASP A 104 28.29 -12.02 7.42
N LEU A 105 28.92 -11.38 8.41
CA LEU A 105 28.40 -11.36 9.79
C LEU A 105 27.09 -10.58 9.90
N ALA A 106 26.95 -9.46 9.17
CA ALA A 106 25.71 -8.70 9.18
C ALA A 106 24.56 -9.44 8.47
N ILE A 107 24.85 -10.12 7.36
CA ILE A 107 23.90 -11.02 6.69
C ILE A 107 23.44 -12.12 7.64
N GLN A 108 24.38 -12.75 8.36
CA GLN A 108 24.06 -13.79 9.32
C GLN A 108 23.12 -13.27 10.42
N LEU A 109 23.43 -12.10 11.00
CA LEU A 109 22.60 -11.48 12.04
C LEU A 109 21.18 -11.14 11.54
N LEU A 110 21.05 -10.67 10.29
CA LEU A 110 19.76 -10.37 9.66
C LEU A 110 18.95 -11.65 9.39
N SER A 111 19.60 -12.69 8.88
CA SER A 111 19.01 -14.02 8.70
C SER A 111 18.52 -14.60 10.02
N GLU A 112 19.33 -14.54 11.08
CA GLU A 112 18.94 -14.97 12.42
C GLU A 112 17.71 -14.21 12.93
N ALA A 113 17.67 -12.88 12.75
CA ALA A 113 16.54 -12.06 13.14
C ALA A 113 15.26 -12.41 12.37
N VAL A 114 15.34 -12.63 11.05
CA VAL A 114 14.17 -13.03 10.25
C VAL A 114 13.67 -14.44 10.60
N ASN A 115 14.58 -15.36 10.92
CA ASN A 115 14.19 -16.69 11.36
C ASN A 115 13.58 -16.69 12.77
N GLU A 116 14.02 -15.78 13.65
CA GLU A 116 13.45 -15.58 15.00
C GLU A 116 12.03 -15.01 14.92
N LEU A 117 11.73 -14.20 13.90
CA LEU A 117 10.39 -13.67 13.61
C LEU A 117 9.55 -14.69 12.81
N GLU A 118 9.27 -15.89 13.36
CA GLU A 118 8.42 -16.92 12.72
C GLU A 118 7.16 -16.35 12.01
N GLU A 119 6.57 -17.12 11.07
CA GLU A 119 5.39 -16.77 10.26
C GLU A 119 4.09 -16.56 11.08
N ASP A 120 4.17 -15.90 12.23
CA ASP A 120 3.03 -15.25 12.86
C ASP A 120 2.36 -14.38 11.81
N SER A 121 1.04 -14.53 11.66
CA SER A 121 0.23 -13.78 10.70
C SER A 121 0.64 -12.31 10.73
N VAL A 122 1.32 -11.89 9.66
CA VAL A 122 1.90 -10.56 9.53
C VAL A 122 0.75 -9.58 9.34
N ASN A 123 0.11 -9.19 10.45
CA ASN A 123 -0.96 -8.22 10.44
C ASN A 123 -0.34 -6.85 10.16
N ARG A 124 -0.78 -6.26 9.06
CA ARG A 124 -0.41 -4.92 8.60
C ARG A 124 -1.65 -4.08 8.56
N GLU A 125 -1.51 -2.83 8.97
CA GLU A 125 -2.53 -1.82 8.72
C GLU A 125 -2.62 -1.51 7.21
N PRO A 126 -3.76 -1.03 6.72
CA PRO A 126 -3.88 -0.57 5.35
C PRO A 126 -2.91 0.56 5.00
N VAL A 127 -2.45 0.55 3.75
CA VAL A 127 -1.57 1.60 3.21
C VAL A 127 -2.40 2.64 2.48
N ILE A 128 -2.29 3.91 2.88
CA ILE A 128 -2.90 5.04 2.17
C ILE A 128 -1.83 5.79 1.39
N LEU A 129 -1.94 5.77 0.06
CA LEU A 129 -1.06 6.50 -0.84
C LEU A 129 -1.57 7.92 -1.06
N VAL A 130 -0.73 8.91 -0.76
CA VAL A 130 -0.92 10.31 -1.14
C VAL A 130 0.09 10.61 -2.24
N LEU A 131 -0.38 10.66 -3.49
CA LEU A 131 0.45 10.72 -4.68
C LEU A 131 0.45 12.11 -5.30
N ASP A 132 1.58 12.50 -5.86
CA ASP A 132 1.69 13.68 -6.72
C ASP A 132 0.95 13.45 -8.05
N SER A 133 0.47 14.53 -8.66
CA SER A 133 -0.30 14.49 -9.91
C SER A 133 0.45 13.85 -11.07
N GLU A 134 1.78 13.95 -11.09
CA GLU A 134 2.62 13.39 -12.17
C GLU A 134 2.74 11.86 -12.09
N VAL A 135 2.54 11.28 -10.91
CA VAL A 135 2.73 9.83 -10.68
C VAL A 135 1.44 9.09 -10.35
N GLN A 136 0.33 9.81 -10.18
CA GLN A 136 -0.98 9.22 -9.90
C GLN A 136 -1.44 8.26 -11.01
N MET A 137 -1.00 8.42 -12.26
CA MET A 137 -1.44 7.55 -13.35
C MET A 137 -0.85 6.13 -13.26
N LEU A 138 0.17 5.91 -12.43
CA LEU A 138 0.81 4.61 -12.30
C LEU A 138 -0.07 3.67 -11.46
N PRO A 139 -0.09 2.36 -11.79
CA PRO A 139 -0.87 1.37 -11.04
C PRO A 139 -0.10 0.88 -9.81
N TRP A 140 0.11 1.78 -8.84
CA TRP A 140 0.88 1.53 -7.61
C TRP A 140 0.42 0.29 -6.85
N GLU A 141 -0.90 0.08 -6.76
CA GLU A 141 -1.55 -1.06 -6.11
C GLU A 141 -1.17 -2.39 -6.77
N ASN A 142 -0.78 -2.39 -8.04
CA ASN A 142 -0.36 -3.58 -8.77
C ASN A 142 1.13 -3.92 -8.60
N LEU A 143 1.88 -3.12 -7.85
CA LEU A 143 3.27 -3.43 -7.50
C LEU A 143 3.33 -4.79 -6.81
N PRO A 144 4.24 -5.70 -7.21
CA PRO A 144 4.38 -7.00 -6.58
C PRO A 144 4.40 -6.96 -5.05
N VAL A 145 5.07 -5.98 -4.46
CA VAL A 145 5.13 -5.80 -3.01
C VAL A 145 3.78 -5.43 -2.40
N LEU A 146 2.95 -4.64 -3.10
CA LEU A 146 1.67 -4.13 -2.61
C LEU A 146 0.46 -5.00 -2.97
N ARG A 147 0.59 -5.94 -3.92
CA ARG A 147 -0.54 -6.68 -4.52
C ARG A 147 -1.41 -7.43 -3.52
N ASN A 148 -0.83 -7.87 -2.41
CA ASN A 148 -1.53 -8.64 -1.37
C ASN A 148 -1.79 -7.77 -0.12
N GLN A 149 -1.87 -6.46 -0.28
CA GLN A 149 -2.10 -5.51 0.80
C GLN A 149 -3.37 -4.70 0.52
N GLU A 150 -4.01 -4.25 1.60
CA GLU A 150 -5.06 -3.25 1.49
C GLU A 150 -4.43 -1.90 1.19
N VAL A 151 -4.63 -1.40 -0.03
CA VAL A 151 -4.05 -0.15 -0.50
C VAL A 151 -5.15 0.77 -0.99
N TYR A 152 -5.16 1.99 -0.46
CA TYR A 152 -6.11 3.04 -0.81
C TYR A 152 -5.37 4.29 -1.28
N ARG A 153 -6.06 5.18 -2.00
CA ARG A 153 -5.55 6.50 -2.35
C ARG A 153 -6.34 7.58 -1.67
N MET A 154 -5.65 8.62 -1.22
CA MET A 154 -6.26 9.84 -0.74
C MET A 154 -5.56 11.04 -1.38
N PRO A 155 -6.30 12.13 -1.69
CA PRO A 155 -5.73 13.28 -2.40
C PRO A 155 -4.80 14.10 -1.50
N SER A 156 -4.95 14.02 -0.18
CA SER A 156 -4.08 14.71 0.78
C SER A 156 -4.16 14.11 2.18
N VAL A 157 -3.16 14.41 3.01
CA VAL A 157 -3.21 14.10 4.46
C VAL A 157 -4.41 14.76 5.13
N GLY A 158 -4.76 15.98 4.73
CA GLY A 158 -5.96 16.66 5.24
C GLY A 158 -7.26 15.89 4.96
N SER A 159 -7.35 15.22 3.80
CA SER A 159 -8.52 14.39 3.46
C SER A 159 -8.61 13.13 4.31
N ILE A 160 -7.45 12.55 4.68
CA ILE A 160 -7.38 11.45 5.65
C ILE A 160 -7.91 11.92 6.99
N CYS A 161 -7.40 13.05 7.52
CA CYS A 161 -7.84 13.61 8.80
C CYS A 161 -9.36 13.89 8.81
N LEU A 162 -9.89 14.54 7.77
CA LEU A 162 -11.33 14.82 7.66
C LEU A 162 -12.19 13.55 7.65
N THR A 163 -11.70 12.48 7.00
CA THR A 163 -12.41 11.19 6.95
C THR A 163 -12.41 10.51 8.31
N LEU A 164 -11.28 10.54 9.02
CA LEU A 164 -11.15 10.01 10.38
C LEU A 164 -12.05 10.79 11.36
N ASP A 165 -12.03 12.11 11.32
CA ASP A 165 -12.85 12.97 12.21
C ASP A 165 -14.34 12.71 12.03
N ARG A 166 -14.81 12.55 10.79
CA ARG A 166 -16.21 12.18 10.50
C ARG A 166 -16.58 10.83 11.09
N SER A 167 -15.68 9.86 10.98
CA SER A 167 -15.89 8.50 11.50
C SER A 167 -16.00 8.50 13.03
N CYS A 168 -15.12 9.23 13.73
CA CYS A 168 -15.15 9.38 15.18
C CYS A 168 -16.46 10.05 15.66
N ASN A 169 -16.87 11.15 15.02
CA ASN A 169 -18.08 11.90 15.40
C ASN A 169 -19.38 11.08 15.20
N HIS A 170 -19.42 10.17 14.23
CA HIS A 170 -20.56 9.24 14.05
C HIS A 170 -20.53 8.09 15.07
N GLN A 171 -19.36 7.61 15.47
CA GLN A 171 -19.21 6.45 16.35
C GLN A 171 -19.42 6.76 17.84
N GLU A 172 -19.13 7.98 18.30
CA GLU A 172 -19.43 8.40 19.69
C GLU A 172 -20.93 8.34 20.03
N GLN A 173 -21.81 8.38 19.02
CA GLN A 173 -23.26 8.25 19.23
C GLN A 173 -23.73 6.79 19.38
N ILE A 174 -22.92 5.80 18.98
CA ILE A 174 -23.34 4.38 18.85
C ILE A 174 -22.55 3.43 19.78
N GLY A 175 -21.51 3.90 20.47
CA GLY A 175 -20.77 3.08 21.45
C GLY A 175 -20.09 1.84 20.87
N ARG A 176 -19.80 1.84 19.56
CA ARG A 176 -19.14 0.75 18.82
C ARG A 176 -17.64 1.00 18.68
N ILE A 177 -16.91 -0.09 18.41
CA ILE A 177 -15.47 -0.15 18.14
C ILE A 177 -15.09 0.95 17.14
N VAL A 178 -14.04 1.72 17.47
CA VAL A 178 -13.49 2.77 16.60
C VAL A 178 -12.95 2.13 15.33
N SER A 179 -13.66 2.25 14.21
CA SER A 179 -13.12 1.87 12.90
C SER A 179 -12.59 3.14 12.22
N ALA A 180 -11.36 3.07 11.71
CA ALA A 180 -10.72 4.18 11.01
C ALA A 180 -11.46 4.60 9.72
N PHE A 181 -12.36 3.74 9.23
CA PHE A 181 -13.16 3.98 8.03
C PHE A 181 -14.66 3.92 8.35
N PRO A 182 -15.48 4.68 7.59
CA PRO A 182 -16.92 4.65 7.75
C PRO A 182 -17.47 3.25 7.50
N VAL A 183 -18.38 2.81 8.36
CA VAL A 183 -19.13 1.57 8.18
C VAL A 183 -20.25 1.85 7.19
N ILE A 184 -20.32 1.06 6.13
CA ILE A 184 -21.38 1.12 5.11
C ILE A 184 -22.34 -0.05 5.29
N ASP A 185 -23.64 0.16 5.08
CA ASP A 185 -24.59 -0.94 4.85
C ASP A 185 -24.56 -1.33 3.36
N PRO A 186 -24.02 -2.50 2.99
CA PRO A 186 -23.96 -2.92 1.58
C PRO A 186 -25.34 -3.24 0.99
N LEU A 187 -26.38 -3.38 1.82
CA LEU A 187 -27.75 -3.61 1.34
C LEU A 187 -28.49 -2.30 1.06
N ASP A 188 -28.04 -1.18 1.63
CA ASP A 188 -28.51 0.16 1.30
C ASP A 188 -27.80 0.68 0.04
N ALA A 189 -28.12 0.02 -1.08
CA ALA A 189 -27.45 0.24 -2.35
C ALA A 189 -28.38 0.78 -3.43
N PHE A 190 -27.90 1.77 -4.18
CA PHE A 190 -28.49 2.23 -5.43
C PHE A 190 -27.64 1.82 -6.62
N TYR A 191 -28.22 1.20 -7.66
CA TYR A 191 -27.51 0.86 -8.90
C TYR A 191 -27.94 1.72 -10.09
N LEU A 192 -26.97 2.17 -10.89
CA LEU A 192 -27.17 2.76 -12.20
C LEU A 192 -26.47 1.91 -13.26
N LEU A 193 -27.26 1.15 -14.02
CA LEU A 193 -26.79 0.13 -14.94
C LEU A 193 -27.11 0.50 -16.38
N ASN A 194 -26.11 0.51 -17.26
CA ASN A 194 -26.27 0.76 -18.68
C ASN A 194 -27.09 2.05 -19.01
N PRO A 195 -26.72 3.22 -18.46
CA PRO A 195 -27.50 4.45 -18.67
C PRO A 195 -27.57 4.89 -20.15
N SER A 196 -26.54 4.57 -20.95
CA SER A 196 -26.47 4.88 -22.37
C SER A 196 -27.17 3.85 -23.27
N GLY A 197 -27.62 2.73 -22.71
CA GLY A 197 -28.33 1.67 -23.43
C GLY A 197 -27.44 0.74 -24.28
N ASP A 198 -26.15 1.04 -24.45
CA ASP A 198 -25.23 0.34 -25.35
C ASP A 198 -24.45 -0.82 -24.70
N LEU A 199 -24.56 -1.01 -23.38
CA LEU A 199 -23.95 -2.09 -22.61
C LEU A 199 -24.92 -3.26 -22.38
N SER A 200 -25.54 -3.78 -23.44
CA SER A 200 -26.60 -4.80 -23.33
C SER A 200 -26.15 -6.08 -22.62
N SER A 201 -24.92 -6.55 -22.87
CA SER A 201 -24.39 -7.75 -22.20
C SER A 201 -24.23 -7.53 -20.68
N THR A 202 -23.71 -6.37 -20.28
CA THR A 202 -23.55 -6.00 -18.86
C THR A 202 -24.91 -5.88 -18.18
N GLN A 203 -25.89 -5.30 -18.87
CA GLN A 203 -27.24 -5.19 -18.34
C GLN A 203 -27.85 -6.58 -18.05
N VAL A 204 -27.79 -7.48 -19.03
CA VAL A 204 -28.30 -8.86 -18.89
C VAL A 204 -27.63 -9.60 -17.73
N GLU A 205 -26.32 -9.43 -17.57
CA GLU A 205 -25.54 -10.10 -16.52
C GLU A 205 -25.95 -9.67 -15.11
N PHE A 206 -26.12 -8.36 -14.87
CA PHE A 206 -26.25 -7.84 -13.51
C PHE A 206 -27.67 -7.44 -13.10
N GLU A 207 -28.56 -7.09 -14.04
CA GLU A 207 -29.88 -6.52 -13.73
C GLU A 207 -30.74 -7.46 -12.87
N ASN A 208 -30.76 -8.76 -13.21
CA ASN A 208 -31.50 -9.75 -12.43
C ASN A 208 -30.93 -9.89 -11.02
N TRP A 209 -29.60 -9.92 -10.89
CA TRP A 209 -28.95 -10.06 -9.59
C TRP A 209 -29.22 -8.86 -8.67
N PHE A 210 -29.15 -7.63 -9.18
CA PHE A 210 -29.48 -6.43 -8.40
C PHE A 210 -30.94 -6.44 -7.93
N ARG A 211 -31.87 -6.86 -8.79
CA ARG A 211 -33.29 -6.99 -8.42
C ARG A 211 -33.49 -8.05 -7.35
N ASP A 212 -32.78 -9.17 -7.43
CA ASP A 212 -32.85 -10.25 -6.43
C ASP A 212 -32.28 -9.81 -5.07
N GLN A 213 -31.32 -8.87 -5.06
CA GLN A 213 -30.85 -8.21 -3.84
C GLN A 213 -31.80 -7.10 -3.33
N ASN A 214 -32.89 -6.81 -4.05
CA ASN A 214 -33.83 -5.73 -3.75
C ASN A 214 -33.16 -4.34 -3.66
N PHE A 215 -32.12 -4.12 -4.47
CA PHE A 215 -31.48 -2.81 -4.58
C PHE A 215 -32.38 -1.85 -5.35
N GLU A 216 -32.38 -0.58 -4.93
CA GLU A 216 -33.01 0.49 -5.71
C GLU A 216 -32.12 0.79 -6.93
N GLY A 217 -32.69 1.15 -8.08
CA GLY A 217 -31.86 1.50 -9.22
C GLY A 217 -32.56 1.69 -10.54
N LYS A 218 -31.77 2.00 -11.57
CA LYS A 218 -32.21 2.23 -12.94
C LYS A 218 -31.32 1.46 -13.92
N ALA A 219 -31.94 0.78 -14.88
CA ALA A 219 -31.27 -0.01 -15.90
C ALA A 219 -31.68 0.43 -17.31
N GLY A 220 -30.72 0.50 -18.23
CA GLY A 220 -30.97 0.70 -19.67
C GLY A 220 -31.38 2.13 -20.07
N CYS A 221 -31.41 3.08 -19.12
CA CYS A 221 -31.71 4.48 -19.38
C CYS A 221 -31.01 5.42 -18.40
N ALA A 222 -30.78 6.66 -18.84
CA ALA A 222 -30.14 7.69 -18.04
C ALA A 222 -31.06 8.18 -16.90
N PRO A 223 -30.51 8.50 -15.71
CA PRO A 223 -31.27 9.11 -14.64
C PRO A 223 -31.47 10.62 -14.89
N THR A 224 -32.40 11.25 -14.18
CA THR A 224 -32.40 12.71 -14.06
C THR A 224 -31.33 13.17 -13.07
N ALA A 225 -30.93 14.44 -13.14
CA ALA A 225 -29.98 15.01 -12.20
C ALA A 225 -30.52 14.98 -10.76
N GLU A 226 -31.84 15.15 -10.56
CA GLU A 226 -32.45 15.06 -9.23
C GLU A 226 -32.43 13.63 -8.68
N GLU A 227 -32.80 12.63 -9.50
CA GLU A 227 -32.76 11.22 -9.10
C GLU A 227 -31.36 10.81 -8.68
N LEU A 228 -30.34 11.18 -9.48
CA LEU A 228 -28.95 10.86 -9.18
C LEU A 228 -28.44 11.57 -7.93
N THR A 229 -28.81 12.84 -7.74
CA THR A 229 -28.46 13.62 -6.54
C THR A 229 -29.13 13.04 -5.29
N LEU A 230 -30.37 12.58 -5.41
CA LEU A 230 -31.08 11.94 -4.31
C LEU A 230 -30.41 10.61 -3.96
N ALA A 231 -30.14 9.76 -4.95
CA ALA A 231 -29.49 8.47 -4.76
C ALA A 231 -28.14 8.59 -4.04
N LEU A 232 -27.29 9.55 -4.46
CA LEU A 232 -25.98 9.81 -3.83
C LEU A 232 -26.06 10.35 -2.39
N LYS A 233 -27.21 10.88 -1.97
CA LYS A 233 -27.41 11.44 -0.62
C LYS A 233 -28.13 10.48 0.33
N SER A 234 -28.92 9.56 -0.22
CA SER A 234 -29.85 8.73 0.55
C SER A 234 -29.44 7.28 0.70
N HIS A 235 -28.33 6.85 0.08
CA HIS A 235 -27.83 5.47 0.13
C HIS A 235 -26.37 5.43 0.54
N ASP A 236 -25.99 4.39 1.29
CA ASP A 236 -24.60 4.13 1.69
C ASP A 236 -23.72 3.64 0.53
N LEU A 237 -24.30 2.90 -0.43
CA LEU A 237 -23.57 2.34 -1.57
C LEU A 237 -24.17 2.77 -2.91
N PHE A 238 -23.33 3.29 -3.80
CA PHE A 238 -23.72 3.64 -5.17
C PHE A 238 -22.93 2.82 -6.19
N LEU A 239 -23.62 2.03 -7.00
CA LEU A 239 -23.05 1.12 -7.99
C LEU A 239 -23.28 1.68 -9.40
N TYR A 240 -22.21 2.04 -10.11
CA TYR A 240 -22.29 2.56 -11.48
C TYR A 240 -21.68 1.62 -12.50
N PHE A 241 -22.47 1.22 -13.50
CA PHE A 241 -22.05 0.38 -14.61
C PHE A 241 -22.35 1.11 -15.94
N GLY A 242 -21.43 1.97 -16.35
CA GLY A 242 -21.56 2.79 -17.55
C GLY A 242 -20.21 3.33 -18.03
N HIS A 243 -20.23 4.24 -19.00
CA HIS A 243 -19.02 4.85 -19.54
C HIS A 243 -18.44 5.93 -18.62
N GLY A 244 -17.12 5.98 -18.50
CA GLY A 244 -16.39 7.00 -17.76
C GLY A 244 -16.81 7.08 -16.29
N SER A 245 -16.86 8.30 -15.74
CA SER A 245 -17.21 8.57 -14.34
C SER A 245 -18.70 8.87 -14.11
N GLY A 246 -19.54 8.76 -15.14
CA GLY A 246 -20.96 9.15 -15.04
C GLY A 246 -21.21 10.67 -14.95
N MET A 247 -20.16 11.50 -15.07
CA MET A 247 -20.27 12.98 -14.95
C MET A 247 -21.25 13.61 -15.95
N HIS A 248 -21.44 13.01 -17.12
CA HIS A 248 -22.43 13.47 -18.09
C HIS A 248 -23.88 13.37 -17.58
N ASN A 249 -24.14 12.53 -16.57
CA ASN A 249 -25.46 12.39 -15.94
C ASN A 249 -25.70 13.42 -14.82
N LEU A 250 -24.67 14.18 -14.41
CA LEU A 250 -24.73 15.20 -13.35
C LEU A 250 -24.77 16.64 -13.89
N MET A 251 -24.47 16.85 -15.18
CA MET A 251 -24.28 18.19 -15.78
C MET A 251 -25.46 18.67 -16.64
N CYS A 252 -26.65 18.08 -16.51
CA CYS A 252 -27.86 18.50 -17.23
C CYS A 252 -28.78 19.34 -16.37
#